data_AF-A0A2N5ZUP4-F1
#
_entry.id   AF-A0A2N5ZUP4-F1
#
_cell.length_a   1.000
_cell.length_b   1.000
_cell.length_c   1.000
_cell.angle_alpha   90.00
_cell.angle_beta   90.00
_cell.angle_gamma   90.00
#
_symmetry.space_group_name_H-M   'P 1'
#
loop_
_entity.id
_entity.type
_entity.pdbx_description
1 polymer ?
#
loop_
_entity_poly.entity_id
_entity_poly.type
_entity_poly.pdbx_seq_one_letter_code
_entity_poly.pdbx_strand_id
1 'polypeptide(L)'
;MWTVLIIMGAGFLVGYFLRNQTKVIKINDRLVMIAVFALLFLMGVAIGGSPQMISQLHYLGVKALAIAIAGIIFSVAIAVLVYHYFFKNKT
;
A
#
# COMPACT_ATOMS: atom_id res chain seq x y z
N MET A 1 13.21 7.18 13.20
CA MET A 1 12.31 6.01 13.06
C MET A 1 11.23 5.98 14.14
N TRP A 2 11.58 6.12 15.43
CA TRP A 2 10.60 6.29 16.52
C TRP A 2 9.57 7.41 16.31
N THR A 3 10.00 8.54 15.76
CA THR A 3 9.12 9.67 15.45
C THR A 3 8.00 9.30 14.47
N VAL A 4 8.30 8.46 13.48
CA VAL A 4 7.31 8.00 12.50
C VAL A 4 6.28 7.09 13.16
N LEU A 5 6.72 6.18 14.05
CA LEU A 5 5.81 5.32 14.80
C LEU A 5 4.86 6.13 15.69
N ILE A 6 5.37 7.16 16.37
CA ILE A 6 4.55 8.04 17.22
C ILE A 6 3.51 8.80 16.38
N ILE A 7 3.92 9.34 15.24
CA ILE A 7 3.01 10.08 14.34
C ILE A 7 1.94 9.16 13.75
N MET A 8 2.31 7.95 13.31
CA MET A 8 1.34 6.96 12.82
C MET A 8 0.37 6.52 13.93
N GLY A 9 0.89 6.27 15.13
CA GLY A 9 0.07 5.91 16.29
C GLY A 9 -0.91 7.03 16.69
N ALA A 10 -0.44 8.28 16.71
CA ALA A 10 -1.28 9.44 16.97
C ALA A 10 -2.37 9.61 15.89
N GLY A 11 -2.01 9.48 14.61
CA GLY A 11 -2.97 9.54 13.51
C GLY A 11 -4.05 8.46 13.58
N PHE A 12 -3.67 7.23 13.98
CA PHE A 12 -4.61 6.14 14.21
C PHE A 12 -5.58 6.43 15.36
N LEU A 13 -5.08 6.94 16.50
CA LEU A 13 -5.91 7.32 17.65
C LEU A 13 -6.90 8.44 17.30
N VAL A 14 -6.43 9.47 16.59
CA VAL A 14 -7.28 10.57 16.10
C VAL A 14 -8.34 10.04 15.14
N GLY A 15 -7.96 9.15 14.21
CA GLY A 15 -8.89 8.50 13.29
C GLY A 15 -9.94 7.63 14.00
N TYR A 16 -9.56 6.97 15.10
CA TYR A 16 -10.48 6.19 15.92
C TYR A 16 -11.51 7.08 16.63
N PHE A 17 -11.08 8.21 17.19
CA PHE A 17 -11.97 9.16 17.88
C PHE A 17 -12.96 9.83 16.90
N LEU A 18 -12.53 10.12 15.67
CA LEU A 18 -13.36 10.72 14.62
C LEU A 18 -14.23 9.71 13.84
N ARG A 19 -14.14 8.40 14.15
CA ARG A 19 -14.83 7.33 13.44
C ARG A 19 -16.36 7.46 13.41
N ASN A 20 -16.95 8.14 14.39
CA ASN A 20 -18.41 8.31 14.44
C ASN A 20 -18.93 9.40 13.49
N GLN A 21 -18.06 10.24 12.95
CA GLN A 21 -18.43 11.37 12.10
C GLN A 21 -18.32 11.00 10.61
N THR A 22 -19.42 10.51 10.04
CA THR A 22 -19.51 10.07 8.64
C THR A 22 -19.12 11.14 7.62
N LYS A 23 -19.36 12.43 7.92
CA LYS A 23 -18.93 13.56 7.08
C LYS A 23 -17.41 13.69 7.03
N VAL A 24 -16.73 13.53 8.16
CA VAL A 24 -15.27 13.64 8.26
C VAL A 24 -14.59 12.46 7.55
N ILE A 25 -15.16 11.26 7.68
CA ILE A 25 -14.67 10.08 6.96
C ILE A 25 -14.75 10.28 5.44
N LYS A 26 -15.87 10.78 4.92
CA LYS A 26 -16.02 11.03 3.47
C LYS A 26 -15.04 12.08 2.94
N ILE A 27 -14.78 13.14 3.72
CA ILE A 27 -13.79 14.15 3.35
C ILE A 27 -12.39 13.53 3.36
N ASN A 28 -12.05 12.78 4.40
CA ASN A 28 -10.76 12.11 4.51
C ASN A 28 -10.53 11.14 3.34
N ASP A 29 -11.53 10.33 2.98
CA ASP A 29 -11.46 9.40 1.84
C ASP A 29 -11.16 10.14 0.52
N ARG A 30 -11.85 11.27 0.28
CA ARG A 30 -11.61 12.11 -0.90
C ARG A 30 -10.22 12.76 -0.88
N LEU A 31 -9.76 13.22 0.28
CA LEU A 31 -8.42 13.79 0.45
C LEU A 31 -7.33 12.75 0.22
N VAL A 32 -7.50 11.54 0.76
CA VAL A 32 -6.57 10.42 0.54
C VAL A 32 -6.51 10.08 -0.95
N MET A 33 -7.64 9.99 -1.63
CA MET A 33 -7.68 9.74 -3.07
C MET A 33 -6.90 10.81 -3.86
N ILE A 34 -7.13 12.10 -3.57
CA ILE A 34 -6.41 13.20 -4.20
C ILE A 34 -4.90 13.12 -3.88
N ALA A 35 -4.54 12.81 -2.64
CA ALA A 35 -3.15 12.69 -2.21
C ALA A 35 -2.45 11.52 -2.90
N VAL A 36 -3.10 10.36 -3.03
CA VAL A 36 -2.58 9.20 -3.77
C VAL A 36 -2.37 9.58 -5.23
N PHE A 37 -3.33 10.24 -5.88
CA PHE A 37 -3.17 10.68 -7.25
C PHE A 37 -1.99 11.66 -7.40
N ALA A 38 -1.89 12.65 -6.52
CA ALA A 38 -0.79 13.61 -6.52
C ALA A 38 0.56 12.94 -6.28
N LEU A 39 0.64 11.98 -5.36
CA LEU A 39 1.85 11.20 -5.08
C LEU A 39 2.27 10.34 -6.27
N LEU A 40 1.32 9.63 -6.90
CA LEU A 40 1.59 8.84 -8.10
C LEU A 40 2.06 9.72 -9.26
N PHE A 41 1.47 10.91 -9.41
CA PHE A 41 1.89 11.89 -10.40
C PHE A 41 3.32 12.39 -10.14
N LEU A 42 3.61 12.83 -8.91
CA LEU A 42 4.95 13.26 -8.49
C LEU A 42 5.98 12.14 -8.67
N MET A 43 5.62 10.91 -8.31
CA MET A 43 6.49 9.74 -8.50
C MET A 43 6.80 9.52 -9.98
N GLY A 44 5.79 9.61 -10.85
CA GLY A 44 5.97 9.51 -12.30
C GLY A 44 6.91 10.58 -12.84
N VAL A 45 6.74 11.85 -12.42
CA VAL A 45 7.61 12.95 -12.81
C VAL A 45 9.04 12.76 -12.30
N ALA A 46 9.22 12.34 -11.05
CA ALA A 46 10.54 12.11 -10.46
C ALA A 46 11.32 10.99 -11.18
N ILE A 47 10.63 9.90 -11.54
CA ILE A 47 11.24 8.79 -12.27
C ILE A 47 11.50 9.17 -13.74
N GLY A 48 10.58 9.89 -14.38
CA GLY A 48 10.72 10.33 -15.77
C GLY A 48 11.73 11.47 -15.99
N GLY A 49 11.99 12.29 -14.98
CA GLY A 49 12.93 13.41 -15.08
C GLY A 49 14.40 13.04 -14.88
N SER A 50 14.70 11.81 -14.45
CA SER A 50 16.07 11.37 -14.14
C SER A 50 16.59 10.36 -15.17
N PRO A 51 17.58 10.72 -16.01
CA PRO A 51 18.15 9.83 -17.04
C PRO A 51 18.68 8.51 -16.47
N GLN A 52 19.18 8.53 -15.24
CA GLN A 52 19.68 7.36 -14.52
C GLN A 52 18.54 6.38 -14.16
N MET A 53 17.36 6.88 -13.77
CA MET A 53 16.22 6.00 -13.46
C MET A 53 15.57 5.46 -14.72
N ILE A 54 15.45 6.28 -15.78
CA ILE A 54 14.92 5.82 -17.09
C ILE A 54 15.80 4.72 -17.70
N SER A 55 17.13 4.91 -17.72
CA SER A 55 18.03 3.90 -18.28
C SER A 55 18.02 2.58 -17.50
N GLN A 56 17.80 2.65 -16.18
CA GLN A 56 17.65 1.47 -15.32
C GLN A 56 16.22 0.93 -15.27
N LEU A 57 15.23 1.60 -15.86
CA LEU A 57 13.82 1.26 -15.76
C LEU A 57 13.52 -0.14 -16.29
N HIS A 58 14.25 -0.59 -17.32
CA HIS A 58 14.12 -1.95 -17.83
C HIS A 58 14.51 -2.98 -16.76
N TYR A 59 15.66 -2.79 -16.12
CA TYR A 59 16.15 -3.68 -15.07
C TYR A 59 15.29 -3.59 -13.78
N LEU A 60 14.90 -2.37 -13.38
CA LEU A 60 14.03 -2.13 -12.24
C LEU A 60 12.64 -2.72 -12.47
N GLY A 61 12.10 -2.58 -13.68
CA GLY A 61 10.78 -3.09 -14.07
C GLY A 61 10.71 -4.60 -14.03
N VAL A 62 11.72 -5.29 -14.59
CA VAL A 62 11.79 -6.76 -14.53
C VAL A 62 11.91 -7.25 -13.09
N LYS A 63 12.74 -6.57 -12.27
CA LYS A 63 12.84 -6.87 -10.83
C LYS A 63 11.51 -6.67 -10.09
N ALA A 64 10.85 -5.54 -10.31
CA ALA A 64 9.58 -5.22 -9.69
C ALA A 64 8.50 -6.24 -10.07
N LEU A 65 8.46 -6.65 -11.34
CA LEU A 65 7.55 -7.66 -11.84
C LEU A 65 7.82 -9.04 -11.22
N ALA A 66 9.09 -9.44 -11.11
CA ALA A 66 9.46 -10.69 -10.43
C ALA A 66 9.04 -10.69 -8.95
N ILE A 67 9.27 -9.59 -8.23
CA ILE A 67 8.87 -9.44 -6.82
C ILE A 67 7.34 -9.44 -6.69
N ALA A 68 6.62 -8.76 -7.58
CA ALA A 68 5.16 -8.73 -7.57
C ALA A 68 4.58 -10.14 -7.78
N ILE A 69 5.05 -10.87 -8.78
CA ILE A 69 4.59 -12.24 -9.04
C ILE A 69 4.91 -13.16 -7.86
N ALA A 70 6.15 -13.11 -7.34
CA ALA A 70 6.54 -13.91 -6.19
C ALA A 70 5.67 -13.61 -4.96
N GLY A 71 5.40 -12.33 -4.70
CA GLY A 71 4.55 -11.88 -3.59
C GLY A 71 3.09 -12.35 -3.74
N ILE A 72 2.53 -12.30 -4.95
CA ILE A 72 1.16 -12.77 -5.22
C ILE A 72 1.08 -14.28 -5.03
N ILE A 73 2.01 -15.05 -5.62
CA ILE A 73 2.05 -16.51 -5.48
C ILE A 73 2.15 -16.89 -4.00
N PHE A 74 3.05 -16.24 -3.27
CA PHE A 74 3.24 -16.51 -1.84
C PHE A 74 2.01 -16.14 -1.01
N SER A 75 1.39 -14.99 -1.27
CA SER A 75 0.17 -14.55 -0.59
C SER A 75 -0.99 -15.53 -0.82
N VAL A 76 -1.18 -15.99 -2.06
CA VAL A 76 -2.24 -16.96 -2.38
C VAL A 76 -1.93 -18.33 -1.78
N ALA A 77 -0.68 -18.79 -1.85
CA ALA A 77 -0.27 -20.07 -1.27
C ALA A 77 -0.54 -20.14 0.24
N ILE A 78 -0.19 -19.08 0.99
CA ILE A 78 -0.48 -19.01 2.42
C ILE A 78 -1.98 -18.95 2.68
N ALA A 79 -2.73 -18.15 1.91
CA ALA A 79 -4.18 -18.07 2.08
C ALA A 79 -4.85 -19.44 1.90
N VAL A 80 -4.41 -20.21 0.90
CA VAL A 80 -4.90 -21.59 0.65
C VAL A 80 -4.48 -22.54 1.77
N LEU A 81 -3.24 -22.45 2.26
CA LEU A 81 -2.76 -23.26 3.38
C LEU A 81 -3.58 -23.01 4.64
N VAL A 82 -3.82 -21.74 4.99
CA VAL A 82 -4.64 -21.32 6.14
C VAL A 82 -6.08 -21.78 5.96
N TYR A 83 -6.65 -21.64 4.77
CA TYR A 83 -8.00 -22.13 4.47
C TYR A 83 -8.10 -23.64 4.68
N HIS A 84 -7.13 -24.42 4.18
CA HIS A 84 -7.15 -25.88 4.32
C HIS A 84 -6.96 -26.34 5.77
N TYR A 85 -6.06 -25.69 6.53
CA TYR A 85 -5.73 -26.13 7.88
C TYR A 85 -6.78 -25.70 8.91
N PHE A 86 -7.40 -24.53 8.72
CA PHE A 86 -8.30 -23.93 9.71
C PHE A 86 -9.79 -24.04 9.35
N PHE A 87 -10.14 -24.00 8.06
CA PHE A 87 -11.54 -23.97 7.63
C PHE A 87 -12.06 -25.29 7.06
N LYS A 88 -11.19 -26.21 6.59
CA LYS A 88 -11.63 -27.50 6.04
C LYS A 88 -12.16 -28.50 7.10
N ASN A 89 -11.87 -28.30 8.38
CA ASN A 89 -12.37 -29.14 9.48
C ASN A 89 -13.73 -28.67 10.06
N LYS A 90 -14.42 -27.72 9.42
CA LYS A 90 -15.73 -27.21 9.87
C LYS A 90 -16.84 -27.28 8.81
N THR A 91 -16.76 -28.23 7.87
CA THR A 91 -17.88 -28.64 7.01
C THR A 91 -18.15 -30.12 7.19
#